data_AF-A0A7W6NVE5-F1
#
_entry.id   AF-A0A7W6NVE5-F1
#
_cell.length_a   1.000
_cell.length_b   1.000
_cell.length_c   1.000
_cell.angle_alpha   90.00
_cell.angle_beta   90.00
_cell.angle_gamma   90.00
#
_symmetry.space_group_name_H-M   'P 1'
#
loop_
_entity.id
_entity.type
_entity.pdbx_description
1 polymer ?
#
loop_
_entity_poly.entity_id
_entity_poly.type
_entity_poly.pdbx_seq_one_letter_code
_entity_poly.pdbx_strand_id
1 'polypeptide(L)'
;MGAAKSNPLAITAKGPGRFDSAYQAEVEADLGLHHSVAFERVTGWPVHGTYVGDEAIRFHNEDGHVSVFDVRGIMTAAQHGDSVIQPLVMRGNWPRSAVSPDGHLAIGCTCMGEEGIAEARIALDEDRLARAQAAIRANKVYLNLTPTRAEPRFSASALRRYAFGQCVVFAEALARVRDLTPVAMLPTGIADWAHIEPDQMQHSAVLHPDGELEDVWGKAPAARIAARYGITQWNLSEDAHRAMIDDGIAHRPEVIDEINAAELVIRAQAGAMAD
;
A
#
# COMPACT_ATOMS: atom_id res chain seq x y z
N MET A 1 -28.38 -19.73 -29.34
CA MET A 1 -28.61 -18.91 -28.12
C MET A 1 -27.78 -19.52 -27.01
N GLY A 2 -26.49 -19.17 -27.01
CA GLY A 2 -25.47 -19.80 -26.15
C GLY A 2 -25.30 -19.03 -24.85
N ALA A 3 -25.12 -19.77 -23.77
CA ALA A 3 -24.92 -19.28 -22.44
C ALA A 3 -23.75 -18.29 -22.37
N ALA A 4 -24.04 -17.02 -22.09
CA ALA A 4 -23.12 -16.13 -21.41
C ALA A 4 -23.01 -16.63 -19.97
N LYS A 5 -22.24 -17.70 -19.78
CA LYS A 5 -21.81 -18.17 -18.47
C LYS A 5 -21.07 -17.00 -17.84
N SER A 6 -21.59 -16.56 -16.71
CA SER A 6 -20.95 -15.72 -15.70
C SER A 6 -19.42 -15.90 -15.71
N ASN A 7 -18.72 -14.97 -16.34
CA ASN A 7 -17.31 -14.76 -16.08
C ASN A 7 -17.26 -13.80 -14.87
N PRO A 8 -16.90 -14.25 -13.66
CA PRO A 8 -16.75 -13.36 -12.51
C PRO A 8 -15.61 -12.33 -12.69
N LEU A 9 -14.82 -12.47 -13.77
CA LEU A 9 -13.80 -11.53 -14.23
C LEU A 9 -14.19 -10.80 -15.51
N ALA A 10 -15.48 -10.75 -15.89
CA ALA A 10 -15.95 -9.81 -16.91
C ALA A 10 -15.88 -8.39 -16.35
N ILE A 11 -14.66 -7.86 -16.33
CA ILE A 11 -14.30 -6.50 -15.98
C ILE A 11 -15.01 -5.61 -16.99
N THR A 12 -16.16 -5.05 -16.58
CA THR A 12 -16.70 -3.88 -17.27
C THR A 12 -15.64 -2.78 -17.20
N ALA A 13 -15.67 -1.76 -18.07
CA ALA A 13 -14.81 -0.57 -17.97
C ALA A 13 -15.01 0.27 -16.67
N LYS A 14 -15.61 -0.34 -15.65
CA LYS A 14 -16.09 0.14 -14.37
C LYS A 14 -15.78 -1.01 -13.38
N GLY A 15 -15.04 -0.75 -12.30
CA GLY A 15 -14.63 -1.79 -11.35
C GLY A 15 -15.83 -2.47 -10.64
N PRO A 16 -15.72 -3.73 -10.22
CA PRO A 16 -16.74 -4.37 -9.37
C PRO A 16 -16.90 -3.62 -8.04
N GLY A 17 -18.09 -3.74 -7.43
CA GLY A 17 -18.41 -3.06 -6.18
C GLY A 17 -18.57 -1.54 -6.31
N ARG A 18 -18.68 -1.00 -7.52
CA ARG A 18 -18.92 0.43 -7.79
C ARG A 18 -20.14 0.96 -7.03
N PHE A 19 -20.00 2.15 -6.44
CA PHE A 19 -21.10 2.86 -5.78
C PHE A 19 -22.04 3.56 -6.78
N ASP A 20 -23.23 3.97 -6.36
CA ASP A 20 -24.12 4.73 -7.24
C ASP A 20 -23.52 6.09 -7.66
N SER A 21 -24.06 6.67 -8.73
CA SER A 21 -23.54 7.91 -9.30
C SER A 21 -23.74 9.13 -8.40
N ALA A 22 -24.75 9.13 -7.54
CA ALA A 22 -25.01 10.25 -6.64
C ALA A 22 -23.95 10.30 -5.54
N TYR A 23 -23.67 9.15 -4.91
CA TYR A 23 -22.59 9.05 -3.94
C TYR A 23 -21.22 9.31 -4.56
N GLN A 24 -20.97 8.84 -5.78
CA GLN A 24 -19.73 9.18 -6.48
C GLN A 24 -19.56 10.69 -6.66
N ALA A 25 -20.61 11.41 -7.09
CA ALA A 25 -20.52 12.85 -7.25
C ALA A 25 -20.21 13.57 -5.92
N GLU A 26 -20.74 13.09 -4.79
CA GLU A 26 -20.39 13.61 -3.46
C GLU A 26 -18.91 13.38 -3.14
N VAL A 27 -18.41 12.16 -3.36
CA VAL A 27 -17.01 11.79 -3.08
C VAL A 27 -16.01 12.51 -3.99
N GLU A 28 -16.37 12.76 -5.26
CA GLU A 28 -15.51 13.50 -6.19
C GLU A 28 -15.36 14.98 -5.77
N ALA A 29 -16.27 15.53 -4.96
CA ALA A 29 -16.21 16.92 -4.48
C ALA A 29 -15.08 17.18 -3.46
N ASP A 30 -14.52 16.12 -2.85
CA ASP A 30 -13.34 16.19 -1.97
C ASP A 30 -12.23 15.22 -2.39
N LEU A 31 -12.20 14.90 -3.69
CA LEU A 31 -11.18 14.05 -4.30
C LEU A 31 -11.06 12.65 -3.69
N GLY A 32 -12.10 12.14 -3.02
CA GLY A 32 -12.05 10.82 -2.38
C GLY A 32 -11.62 10.80 -0.92
N LEU A 33 -11.34 11.96 -0.31
CA LEU A 33 -10.74 12.04 1.03
C LEU A 33 -11.57 11.31 2.09
N HIS A 34 -12.83 11.72 2.27
CA HIS A 34 -13.67 11.17 3.33
C HIS A 34 -14.04 9.71 3.06
N HIS A 35 -14.19 9.33 1.78
CA HIS A 35 -14.40 7.93 1.42
C HIS A 35 -13.22 7.07 1.82
N SER A 36 -11.99 7.52 1.54
CA SER A 36 -10.78 6.73 1.77
C SER A 36 -10.49 6.58 3.27
N VAL A 37 -10.66 7.66 4.05
CA VAL A 37 -10.52 7.58 5.52
C VAL A 37 -11.61 6.70 6.12
N ALA A 38 -12.86 6.83 5.66
CA ALA A 38 -13.93 5.94 6.10
C ALA A 38 -13.64 4.46 5.77
N PHE A 39 -13.05 4.19 4.59
CA PHE A 39 -12.65 2.86 4.18
C PHE A 39 -11.53 2.30 5.06
N GLU A 40 -10.53 3.10 5.40
CA GLU A 40 -9.48 2.72 6.35
C GLU A 40 -10.09 2.36 7.72
N ARG A 41 -10.97 3.20 8.27
CA ARG A 41 -11.66 2.91 9.54
C ARG A 41 -12.50 1.63 9.49
N VAL A 42 -12.99 1.23 8.32
CA VAL A 42 -13.81 0.00 8.14
C VAL A 42 -12.93 -1.24 7.92
N THR A 43 -11.81 -1.12 7.22
CA THR A 43 -11.07 -2.27 6.66
C THR A 43 -9.64 -2.41 7.18
N GLY A 44 -9.06 -1.31 7.68
CA GLY A 44 -7.66 -1.20 8.09
C GLY A 44 -6.66 -0.96 6.96
N TRP A 45 -7.12 -0.82 5.71
CA TRP A 45 -6.26 -0.44 4.59
C TRP A 45 -5.98 1.06 4.61
N PRO A 46 -4.71 1.48 4.62
CA PRO A 46 -4.36 2.89 4.77
C PRO A 46 -4.86 3.74 3.60
N VAL A 47 -5.11 5.02 3.85
CA VAL A 47 -5.30 6.01 2.78
C VAL A 47 -3.99 6.25 2.04
N HIS A 48 -4.09 6.32 0.72
CA HIS A 48 -3.06 6.76 -0.21
C HIS A 48 -3.49 8.09 -0.84
N GLY A 49 -2.57 9.05 -0.92
CA GLY A 49 -2.75 10.29 -1.65
C GLY A 49 -1.93 10.28 -2.94
N THR A 50 -2.57 10.53 -4.08
CA THR A 50 -1.89 10.80 -5.35
C THR A 50 -1.72 12.29 -5.55
N TYR A 51 -0.52 12.69 -5.96
CA TYR A 51 -0.11 14.08 -6.07
C TYR A 51 0.46 14.41 -7.46
N VAL A 52 0.30 15.66 -7.86
CA VAL A 52 1.04 16.29 -8.96
C VAL A 52 1.80 17.47 -8.39
N GLY A 53 3.12 17.33 -8.28
CA GLY A 53 3.91 18.20 -7.40
C GLY A 53 3.44 18.05 -5.94
N ASP A 54 3.07 19.17 -5.32
CA ASP A 54 2.56 19.21 -3.94
C ASP A 54 1.02 19.17 -3.86
N GLU A 55 0.32 19.11 -4.99
CA GLU A 55 -1.14 19.17 -5.04
C GLU A 55 -1.75 17.76 -5.05
N ALA A 56 -2.57 17.45 -4.03
CA ALA A 56 -3.32 16.20 -3.97
C ALA A 56 -4.42 16.21 -5.04
N ILE A 57 -4.48 15.17 -5.86
CA ILE A 57 -5.46 15.03 -6.94
C ILE A 57 -6.46 13.89 -6.71
N ARG A 58 -6.11 12.92 -5.87
CA ARG A 58 -6.97 11.79 -5.51
C ARG A 58 -6.54 11.20 -4.18
N PHE A 59 -7.51 10.85 -3.34
CA PHE A 59 -7.32 9.93 -2.22
C PHE A 59 -8.03 8.61 -2.55
N HIS A 60 -7.34 7.51 -2.27
CA HIS A 60 -7.83 6.15 -2.48
C HIS A 60 -7.18 5.20 -1.47
N ASN A 61 -7.52 3.91 -1.48
CA ASN A 61 -6.83 2.90 -0.66
C ASN A 61 -6.29 1.78 -1.54
N GLU A 62 -5.32 1.01 -1.06
CA GLU A 62 -4.72 -0.11 -1.78
C GLU A 62 -4.54 -1.32 -0.86
N ASP A 63 -4.56 -2.55 -1.41
CA ASP A 63 -4.29 -3.78 -0.64
C ASP A 63 -2.80 -4.10 -0.47
N GLY A 64 -1.95 -3.13 -0.78
CA GLY A 64 -0.51 -3.28 -0.84
C GLY A 64 -0.03 -4.23 -1.94
N HIS A 65 -0.90 -4.67 -2.87
CA HIS A 65 -0.54 -5.56 -3.97
C HIS A 65 -0.96 -4.96 -5.31
N VAL A 66 -2.16 -5.31 -5.82
CA VAL A 66 -2.62 -4.87 -7.15
C VAL A 66 -3.93 -4.11 -7.09
N SER A 67 -4.69 -4.21 -6.01
CA SER A 67 -6.05 -3.70 -5.95
C SER A 67 -6.05 -2.29 -5.39
N VAL A 68 -6.65 -1.38 -6.15
CA VAL A 68 -7.01 -0.03 -5.73
C VAL A 68 -8.51 -0.02 -5.40
N PHE A 69 -8.83 0.48 -4.21
CA PHE A 69 -10.18 0.66 -3.70
C PHE A 69 -10.58 2.12 -3.88
N ASP A 70 -11.55 2.36 -4.77
CA ASP A 70 -12.07 3.67 -5.08
C ASP A 70 -13.61 3.65 -5.14
N VAL A 71 -14.24 4.82 -5.02
CA VAL A 71 -15.71 4.96 -5.15
C VAL A 71 -16.24 4.51 -6.52
N ARG A 72 -15.37 4.48 -7.54
CA ARG A 72 -15.65 3.96 -8.89
C ARG A 72 -15.60 2.43 -8.98
N GLY A 73 -15.21 1.75 -7.90
CA GLY A 73 -15.10 0.31 -7.78
C GLY A 73 -13.66 -0.14 -7.49
N ILE A 74 -13.45 -1.45 -7.45
CA ILE A 74 -12.14 -2.06 -7.26
C ILE A 74 -11.44 -2.19 -8.61
N MET A 75 -10.21 -1.72 -8.71
CA MET A 75 -9.45 -1.65 -9.96
C MET A 75 -8.03 -2.18 -9.75
N THR A 76 -7.34 -2.57 -10.82
CA THR A 76 -5.88 -2.70 -10.73
C THR A 76 -5.22 -1.33 -10.66
N ALA A 77 -3.98 -1.23 -10.16
CA ALA A 77 -3.21 0.02 -10.20
C ALA A 77 -3.15 0.63 -11.62
N ALA A 78 -2.92 -0.19 -12.66
CA ALA A 78 -2.93 0.25 -14.06
C ALA A 78 -4.30 0.80 -14.49
N GLN A 79 -5.40 0.10 -14.17
CA GLN A 79 -6.75 0.55 -14.48
C GLN A 79 -7.10 1.86 -13.76
N HIS A 80 -6.69 2.00 -12.49
CA HIS A 80 -6.87 3.23 -11.73
C HIS A 80 -6.08 4.39 -12.35
N GLY A 81 -4.83 4.12 -12.76
CA GLY A 81 -3.99 5.03 -13.52
C GLY A 81 -4.69 5.56 -14.78
N ASP A 82 -5.12 4.66 -15.66
CA ASP A 82 -5.70 5.01 -16.96
C ASP A 82 -7.08 5.67 -16.84
N SER A 83 -7.93 5.21 -15.91
CA SER A 83 -9.35 5.60 -15.86
C SER A 83 -9.67 6.70 -14.85
N VAL A 84 -8.78 6.95 -13.88
CA VAL A 84 -8.99 7.94 -12.81
C VAL A 84 -7.87 8.98 -12.82
N ILE A 85 -6.62 8.56 -12.65
CA ILE A 85 -5.51 9.50 -12.46
C ILE A 85 -5.16 10.26 -13.73
N GLN A 86 -4.96 9.58 -14.86
CA GLN A 86 -4.58 10.21 -16.12
C GLN A 86 -5.61 11.26 -16.57
N PRO A 87 -6.93 11.03 -16.52
CA PRO A 87 -7.91 12.07 -16.80
C PRO A 87 -7.83 13.30 -15.88
N LEU A 88 -7.47 13.13 -14.60
CA LEU A 88 -7.27 14.26 -13.67
C LEU A 88 -6.02 15.05 -14.03
N VAL A 89 -4.91 14.35 -14.29
CA VAL A 89 -3.64 14.94 -14.74
C VAL A 89 -3.83 15.74 -16.04
N MET A 90 -4.51 15.18 -17.03
CA MET A 90 -4.70 15.82 -18.34
C MET A 90 -5.65 17.03 -18.33
N ARG A 91 -6.49 17.16 -17.30
CA ARG A 91 -7.40 18.31 -17.15
C ARG A 91 -6.80 19.43 -16.29
N GLY A 92 -5.74 19.14 -15.54
CA GLY A 92 -5.12 20.09 -14.64
C GLY A 92 -4.33 21.18 -15.37
N ASN A 93 -4.32 22.38 -14.79
CA ASN A 93 -3.42 23.45 -15.19
C ASN A 93 -2.30 23.55 -14.15
N TRP A 94 -1.31 22.67 -14.28
CA TRP A 94 -0.31 22.45 -13.23
C TRP A 94 0.68 23.62 -13.11
N PRO A 95 1.05 24.02 -11.89
CA PRO A 95 2.08 25.03 -11.69
C PRO A 95 3.45 24.51 -12.14
N ARG A 96 4.38 25.42 -12.41
CA ARG A 96 5.76 25.05 -12.78
C ARG A 96 6.46 24.20 -11.70
N SER A 97 6.05 24.33 -10.44
CA SER A 97 6.54 23.51 -9.32
C SER A 97 6.14 22.04 -9.43
N ALA A 98 5.13 21.69 -10.24
CA ALA A 98 4.74 20.32 -10.50
C ALA A 98 5.57 19.65 -11.62
N VAL A 99 6.49 20.39 -12.22
CA VAL A 99 7.35 19.90 -13.31
C VAL A 99 8.75 19.64 -12.74
N SER A 100 9.24 18.41 -12.89
CA SER A 100 10.59 18.02 -12.52
C SER A 100 11.64 18.73 -13.39
N PRO A 101 12.93 18.76 -12.97
CA PRO A 101 13.99 19.45 -13.71
C PRO A 101 14.16 19.01 -15.17
N ASP A 102 13.74 17.80 -15.52
CA ASP A 102 13.75 17.20 -16.86
C ASP A 102 12.51 17.55 -17.70
N GLY A 103 11.57 18.33 -17.17
CA GLY A 103 10.40 18.81 -17.90
C GLY A 103 9.17 17.88 -17.84
N HIS A 104 9.22 16.81 -17.03
CA HIS A 104 8.08 15.91 -16.83
C HIS A 104 7.22 16.32 -15.63
N LEU A 105 5.94 15.93 -15.60
CA LEU A 105 5.11 16.13 -14.41
C LEU A 105 5.55 15.16 -13.31
N ALA A 106 5.78 15.68 -12.11
CA ALA A 106 6.10 14.89 -10.93
C ALA A 106 4.80 14.29 -10.36
N ILE A 107 4.46 13.07 -10.77
CA ILE A 107 3.31 12.33 -10.26
C ILE A 107 3.81 11.35 -9.19
N GLY A 108 3.25 11.44 -7.98
CA GLY A 108 3.63 10.59 -6.86
C GLY A 108 2.43 10.02 -6.14
N CYS A 109 2.61 8.89 -5.46
CA CYS A 109 1.62 8.31 -4.56
C CYS A 109 2.26 8.08 -3.19
N THR A 110 1.61 8.54 -2.13
CA THR A 110 2.10 8.41 -0.75
C THR A 110 1.09 7.66 0.09
N CYS A 111 1.54 6.60 0.78
CA CYS A 111 0.77 5.97 1.85
C CYS A 111 0.78 6.91 3.08
N MET A 112 -0.40 7.41 3.45
CA MET A 112 -0.56 8.42 4.49
C MET A 112 -1.31 7.89 5.71
N GLY A 113 -2.34 7.07 5.47
CA GLY A 113 -3.29 6.70 6.52
C GLY A 113 -4.06 7.90 7.07
N GLU A 114 -4.96 7.66 8.02
CA GLU A 114 -5.66 8.75 8.73
C GLU A 114 -4.67 9.65 9.50
N GLU A 115 -3.58 9.08 10.03
CA GLU A 115 -2.54 9.82 10.73
C GLU A 115 -1.81 10.84 9.84
N GLY A 116 -1.51 10.49 8.58
CA GLY A 116 -0.85 11.40 7.64
C GLY A 116 -1.78 12.51 7.16
N ILE A 117 -3.09 12.24 7.07
CA ILE A 117 -4.10 13.28 6.81
C ILE A 117 -4.11 14.31 7.97
N ALA A 118 -4.04 13.83 9.21
CA ALA A 118 -3.97 14.71 10.38
C ALA A 118 -2.64 15.50 10.44
N GLU A 119 -1.51 14.88 10.12
CA GLU A 119 -0.19 15.54 10.04
C GLU A 119 -0.18 16.65 8.98
N ALA A 120 -0.79 16.38 7.82
CA ALA A 120 -0.98 17.36 6.75
C ALA A 120 -2.00 18.46 7.10
N ARG A 121 -2.63 18.39 8.28
CA ARG A 121 -3.66 19.33 8.78
C ARG A 121 -4.85 19.47 7.82
N ILE A 122 -5.16 18.40 7.10
CA ILE A 122 -6.33 18.36 6.23
C ILE A 122 -7.54 18.10 7.13
N ALA A 123 -8.48 19.04 7.14
CA ALA A 123 -9.67 18.95 7.98
C ALA A 123 -10.60 17.83 7.50
N LEU A 124 -11.06 17.01 8.45
CA LEU A 124 -12.05 15.97 8.22
C LEU A 124 -13.41 16.41 8.77
N ASP A 125 -14.45 16.25 7.95
CA ASP A 125 -15.85 16.44 8.31
C ASP A 125 -16.41 15.09 8.81
N GLU A 126 -16.65 15.00 10.12
CA GLU A 126 -17.12 13.76 10.75
C GLU A 126 -18.51 13.32 10.24
N ASP A 127 -19.38 14.25 9.80
CA ASP A 127 -20.67 13.89 9.23
C ASP A 127 -20.49 13.23 7.85
N ARG A 128 -19.54 13.73 7.04
CA ARG A 128 -19.15 13.08 5.77
C ARG A 128 -18.54 11.71 6.01
N LEU A 129 -17.66 11.57 7.02
CA LEU A 129 -17.07 10.27 7.37
C LEU A 129 -18.15 9.27 7.79
N ALA A 130 -19.08 9.66 8.67
CA ALA A 130 -20.16 8.79 9.11
C ALA A 130 -21.02 8.31 7.94
N ARG A 131 -21.37 9.22 7.01
CA ARG A 131 -22.12 8.85 5.79
C ARG A 131 -21.31 7.92 4.88
N ALA A 132 -20.03 8.18 4.69
CA ALA A 132 -19.17 7.33 3.87
C ALA A 132 -19.01 5.92 4.47
N GLN A 133 -18.81 5.81 5.79
CA GLN A 133 -18.78 4.52 6.48
C GLN A 133 -20.09 3.76 6.32
N ALA A 134 -21.24 4.43 6.44
CA ALA A 134 -22.54 3.81 6.22
C ALA A 134 -22.70 3.30 4.78
N ALA A 135 -22.31 4.10 3.77
CA ALA A 135 -22.35 3.72 2.36
C ALA A 135 -21.45 2.50 2.08
N ILE A 136 -20.21 2.49 2.58
CA ILE A 136 -19.27 1.37 2.45
C ILE A 136 -19.85 0.11 3.09
N ARG A 137 -20.38 0.21 4.31
CA ARG A 137 -21.00 -0.94 5.02
C ARG A 137 -22.26 -1.46 4.33
N ALA A 138 -23.02 -0.61 3.64
CA ALA A 138 -24.18 -1.00 2.87
C ALA A 138 -23.81 -1.70 1.55
N ASN A 139 -22.68 -1.32 0.93
CA ASN A 139 -22.19 -1.92 -0.30
C ASN A 139 -21.48 -3.27 -0.03
N LYS A 140 -22.28 -4.32 0.19
CA LYS A 140 -21.77 -5.67 0.51
C LYS A 140 -20.89 -6.27 -0.60
N VAL A 141 -21.17 -5.96 -1.87
CA VAL A 141 -20.35 -6.45 -2.99
C VAL A 141 -18.94 -5.89 -2.89
N TYR A 142 -18.80 -4.59 -2.63
CA TYR A 142 -17.49 -3.95 -2.46
C TYR A 142 -16.71 -4.57 -1.30
N LEU A 143 -17.32 -4.65 -0.11
CA LEU A 143 -16.66 -5.21 1.07
C LEU A 143 -16.31 -6.70 0.95
N ASN A 144 -17.16 -7.50 0.32
CA ASN A 144 -16.87 -8.94 0.13
C ASN A 144 -15.70 -9.18 -0.83
N LEU A 145 -15.37 -8.21 -1.69
CA LEU A 145 -14.24 -8.27 -2.60
C LEU A 145 -12.98 -7.63 -2.02
N THR A 146 -13.10 -6.85 -0.94
CA THR A 146 -11.95 -6.28 -0.23
C THR A 146 -11.30 -7.36 0.64
N PRO A 147 -10.02 -7.73 0.41
CA PRO A 147 -9.31 -8.64 1.29
C PRO A 147 -9.13 -8.03 2.67
N THR A 148 -9.13 -8.85 3.72
CA THR A 148 -8.73 -8.38 5.05
C THR A 148 -7.23 -8.11 5.07
N ARG A 149 -6.83 -6.99 5.68
CA ARG A 149 -5.42 -6.71 5.94
C ARG A 149 -4.90 -7.69 7.00
N ALA A 150 -3.74 -8.29 6.73
CA ALA A 150 -3.12 -9.23 7.64
C ALA A 150 -2.70 -8.54 8.94
N GLU A 151 -2.81 -9.26 10.06
CA GLU A 151 -2.24 -8.80 11.33
C GLU A 151 -0.74 -9.13 11.39
N PRO A 152 0.06 -8.33 12.13
CA PRO A 152 -0.31 -7.07 12.76
C PRO A 152 -0.49 -5.91 11.76
N ARG A 153 -1.49 -5.05 11.98
CA ARG A 153 -1.69 -3.82 11.16
C ARG A 153 -0.82 -2.66 11.63
N PHE A 154 0.38 -2.55 11.08
CA PHE A 154 1.24 -1.38 11.30
C PHE A 154 0.62 -0.08 10.78
N SER A 155 1.01 1.05 11.35
CA SER A 155 0.57 2.38 10.91
C SER A 155 1.00 2.70 9.47
N ALA A 156 0.35 3.67 8.82
CA ALA A 156 0.68 4.04 7.45
C ALA A 156 2.07 4.68 7.34
N SER A 157 2.52 5.40 8.36
CA SER A 157 3.89 5.92 8.51
C SER A 157 4.91 4.79 8.56
N ALA A 158 4.63 3.70 9.29
CA ALA A 158 5.48 2.51 9.28
C ALA A 158 5.49 1.85 7.90
N LEU A 159 4.34 1.68 7.26
CA LEU A 159 4.25 1.16 5.89
C LEU A 159 5.08 2.01 4.91
N ARG A 160 4.87 3.33 4.90
CA ARG A 160 5.60 4.28 4.04
C ARG A 160 7.10 4.18 4.26
N ARG A 161 7.54 4.05 5.52
CA ARG A 161 8.95 4.00 5.89
C ARG A 161 9.61 2.68 5.48
N TYR A 162 8.96 1.55 5.76
CA TYR A 162 9.60 0.24 5.71
C TYR A 162 9.19 -0.64 4.51
N ALA A 163 8.17 -0.27 3.74
CA ALA A 163 7.74 -1.08 2.59
C ALA A 163 8.74 -1.05 1.43
N PHE A 164 9.45 0.08 1.21
CA PHE A 164 10.42 0.24 0.12
C PHE A 164 11.72 0.84 0.67
N GLY A 165 12.85 0.20 0.42
CA GLY A 165 14.20 0.69 0.78
C GLY A 165 14.63 0.47 2.23
N GLN A 166 13.71 0.45 3.21
CA GLN A 166 14.04 0.14 4.62
C GLN A 166 13.46 -1.20 5.12
N CYS A 167 13.06 -2.10 4.22
CA CYS A 167 12.51 -3.40 4.61
C CYS A 167 13.52 -4.28 5.36
N VAL A 168 14.82 -4.18 5.04
CA VAL A 168 15.90 -4.90 5.75
C VAL A 168 15.99 -4.50 7.22
N VAL A 169 15.89 -3.21 7.51
CA VAL A 169 15.91 -2.67 8.88
C VAL A 169 14.72 -3.19 9.67
N PHE A 170 13.54 -3.18 9.05
CA PHE A 170 12.32 -3.66 9.70
C PHE A 170 12.35 -5.16 9.97
N ALA A 171 12.81 -5.96 9.00
CA ALA A 171 12.91 -7.41 9.16
C ALA A 171 13.92 -7.79 10.26
N GLU A 172 15.06 -7.11 10.34
CA GLU A 172 16.05 -7.31 11.41
C GLU A 172 15.45 -6.96 12.79
N ALA A 173 14.75 -5.83 12.90
CA ALA A 173 14.07 -5.44 14.13
C ALA A 173 12.97 -6.45 14.53
N LEU A 174 12.18 -6.90 13.56
CA LEU A 174 11.09 -7.86 13.78
C LEU A 174 11.63 -9.22 14.22
N ALA A 175 12.73 -9.68 13.62
CA ALA A 175 13.44 -10.89 14.00
C ALA A 175 13.86 -10.84 15.48
N ARG A 176 14.44 -9.71 15.93
CA ARG A 176 14.85 -9.52 17.34
C ARG A 176 13.68 -9.49 18.30
N VAL A 177 12.57 -8.85 17.92
CA VAL A 177 11.39 -8.74 18.79
C VAL A 177 10.66 -10.08 18.92
N ARG A 178 10.62 -10.89 17.85
CA ARG A 178 9.82 -12.12 17.79
C ARG A 178 10.62 -13.42 17.85
N ASP A 179 11.96 -13.33 17.90
CA ASP A 179 12.87 -14.47 17.84
C ASP A 179 12.62 -15.32 16.56
N LEU A 180 12.62 -14.65 15.41
CA LEU A 180 12.38 -15.26 14.09
C LEU A 180 13.58 -15.07 13.18
N THR A 181 13.67 -15.90 12.14
CA THR A 181 14.76 -15.85 11.16
C THR A 181 14.52 -14.74 10.12
N PRO A 182 15.35 -13.69 10.03
CA PRO A 182 15.24 -12.73 8.94
C PRO A 182 15.84 -13.32 7.65
N VAL A 183 15.15 -13.11 6.53
CA VAL A 183 15.56 -13.60 5.21
C VAL A 183 15.40 -12.51 4.16
N ALA A 184 16.31 -12.49 3.19
CA ALA A 184 16.17 -11.72 1.98
C ALA A 184 15.51 -12.57 0.89
N MET A 185 14.51 -12.01 0.22
CA MET A 185 13.92 -12.54 -0.98
C MET A 185 14.72 -12.04 -2.18
N LEU A 186 15.46 -12.97 -2.78
CA LEU A 186 16.31 -12.74 -3.95
C LEU A 186 15.55 -13.14 -5.20
N PRO A 187 15.10 -12.17 -6.03
CA PRO A 187 14.31 -12.50 -7.20
C PRO A 187 15.18 -13.19 -8.27
N THR A 188 14.61 -14.23 -8.87
CA THR A 188 15.13 -14.85 -10.10
C THR A 188 14.21 -14.62 -11.29
N GLY A 189 13.07 -13.97 -11.06
CA GLY A 189 12.11 -13.54 -12.06
C GLY A 189 11.33 -12.34 -11.56
N ILE A 190 11.16 -11.34 -12.43
CA ILE A 190 10.43 -10.11 -12.18
C ILE A 190 9.34 -9.96 -13.25
N ALA A 191 8.19 -9.40 -12.88
CA ALA A 191 7.12 -9.11 -13.81
C ALA A 191 7.44 -7.86 -14.66
N ASP A 192 7.08 -7.90 -15.94
CA ASP A 192 7.38 -6.82 -16.91
C ASP A 192 6.94 -5.41 -16.45
N TRP A 193 5.87 -5.33 -15.66
CA TRP A 193 5.33 -4.07 -15.16
C TRP A 193 6.16 -3.43 -14.03
N ALA A 194 7.03 -4.19 -13.37
CA ALA A 194 7.79 -3.69 -12.24
C ALA A 194 8.94 -2.76 -12.67
N HIS A 195 9.34 -2.80 -13.94
CA HIS A 195 10.40 -1.94 -14.52
C HIS A 195 11.71 -1.89 -13.69
N ILE A 196 12.05 -2.98 -13.01
CA ILE A 196 13.26 -3.12 -12.17
C ILE A 196 13.96 -4.43 -12.57
N GLU A 197 15.29 -4.41 -12.65
CA GLU A 197 16.08 -5.63 -12.91
C GLU A 197 16.15 -6.52 -11.64
N PRO A 198 16.26 -7.85 -11.77
CA PRO A 198 16.29 -8.75 -10.60
C PRO A 198 17.38 -8.41 -9.57
N ASP A 199 18.56 -7.98 -9.98
CA ASP A 199 19.64 -7.60 -9.06
C ASP A 199 19.41 -6.26 -8.36
N GLN A 200 18.46 -5.46 -8.86
CA GLN A 200 18.09 -4.14 -8.32
C GLN A 200 16.95 -4.20 -7.30
N MET A 201 16.24 -5.33 -7.20
CA MET A 201 15.11 -5.50 -6.28
C MET A 201 15.39 -6.60 -5.26
N GLN A 202 15.50 -6.23 -3.99
CA GLN A 202 15.55 -7.20 -2.89
C GLN A 202 14.56 -6.77 -1.83
N HIS A 203 13.83 -7.74 -1.26
CA HIS A 203 12.92 -7.49 -0.14
C HIS A 203 13.32 -8.35 1.05
N SER A 204 13.29 -7.78 2.24
CA SER A 204 13.58 -8.52 3.47
C SER A 204 12.31 -8.69 4.30
N ALA A 205 12.17 -9.87 4.89
CA ALA A 205 11.05 -10.28 5.74
C ALA A 205 11.56 -11.26 6.81
N VAL A 206 10.72 -11.62 7.77
CA VAL A 206 11.01 -12.74 8.68
C VAL A 206 10.29 -14.01 8.24
N LEU A 207 10.96 -15.15 8.36
CA LEU A 207 10.43 -16.48 8.06
C LEU A 207 9.82 -17.09 9.33
N HIS A 208 8.54 -17.47 9.24
CA HIS A 208 7.85 -18.17 10.31
C HIS A 208 8.04 -19.69 10.21
N PRO A 209 7.88 -20.42 11.33
CA PRO A 209 7.96 -21.88 11.34
C PRO A 209 6.96 -22.60 10.43
N ASP A 210 5.84 -21.95 10.07
CA ASP A 210 4.85 -22.49 9.15
C ASP A 210 5.14 -22.17 7.66
N GLY A 211 6.28 -21.55 7.37
CA GLY A 211 6.75 -21.24 6.02
C GLY A 211 6.16 -19.96 5.44
N GLU A 212 5.33 -19.23 6.19
CA GLU A 212 4.88 -17.89 5.81
C GLU A 212 5.97 -16.85 6.10
N LEU A 213 5.86 -15.70 5.43
CA LEU A 213 6.73 -14.55 5.66
C LEU A 213 5.96 -13.42 6.32
N GLU A 214 6.63 -12.58 7.08
CA GLU A 214 6.07 -11.36 7.63
C GLU A 214 6.97 -10.16 7.30
N ASP A 215 6.36 -9.14 6.71
CA ASP A 215 6.93 -7.82 6.48
C ASP A 215 6.06 -6.74 7.15
N VAL A 216 6.32 -5.46 6.86
CA VAL A 216 5.55 -4.35 7.45
C VAL A 216 4.05 -4.38 7.08
N TRP A 217 3.63 -5.16 6.07
CA TRP A 217 2.22 -5.33 5.73
C TRP A 217 1.56 -6.50 6.47
N GLY A 218 2.30 -7.20 7.33
CA GLY A 218 1.83 -8.33 8.13
C GLY A 218 2.20 -9.69 7.55
N LYS A 219 1.82 -10.75 8.28
CA LYS A 219 2.16 -12.14 7.94
C LYS A 219 1.31 -12.65 6.78
N ALA A 220 1.94 -13.27 5.78
CA ALA A 220 1.28 -13.80 4.60
C ALA A 220 2.12 -14.89 3.90
N PRO A 221 1.52 -15.67 2.97
CA PRO A 221 2.27 -16.55 2.09
C PRO A 221 3.32 -15.76 1.29
N ALA A 222 4.53 -16.33 1.14
CA ALA A 222 5.66 -15.68 0.46
C ALA A 222 5.29 -15.15 -0.94
N ALA A 223 4.48 -15.90 -1.70
CA ALA A 223 4.01 -15.50 -3.02
C ALA A 223 3.19 -14.20 -3.01
N ARG A 224 2.41 -13.96 -1.95
CA ARG A 224 1.60 -12.75 -1.81
C ARG A 224 2.49 -11.54 -1.54
N ILE A 225 3.51 -11.69 -0.70
CA ILE A 225 4.52 -10.64 -0.44
C ILE A 225 5.33 -10.37 -1.70
N ALA A 226 5.86 -11.41 -2.35
CA ALA A 226 6.65 -11.31 -3.58
C ALA A 226 5.93 -10.52 -4.67
N ALA A 227 4.64 -10.81 -4.89
CA ALA A 227 3.87 -10.18 -5.95
C ALA A 227 3.66 -8.67 -5.76
N ARG A 228 3.71 -8.14 -4.53
CA ARG A 228 3.68 -6.67 -4.25
C ARG A 228 4.86 -5.94 -4.89
N TYR A 229 5.99 -6.64 -4.95
CA TYR A 229 7.27 -6.13 -5.44
C TYR A 229 7.54 -6.57 -6.88
N GLY A 230 6.54 -7.14 -7.56
CA GLY A 230 6.70 -7.67 -8.91
C GLY A 230 7.56 -8.92 -9.00
N ILE A 231 7.89 -9.57 -7.88
CA ILE A 231 8.73 -10.76 -7.84
C ILE A 231 7.87 -11.98 -8.19
N THR A 232 8.22 -12.69 -9.27
CA THR A 232 7.48 -13.86 -9.77
C THR A 232 8.16 -15.18 -9.44
N GLN A 233 9.48 -15.17 -9.24
CA GLN A 233 10.29 -16.30 -8.81
C GLN A 233 11.39 -15.80 -7.89
N TRP A 234 11.74 -16.56 -6.84
CA TRP A 234 12.70 -16.12 -5.84
C TRP A 234 13.37 -17.28 -5.09
N ASN A 235 14.48 -16.96 -4.44
CA ASN A 235 15.09 -17.75 -3.37
C ASN A 235 15.07 -16.94 -2.06
N LEU A 236 15.01 -17.63 -0.93
CA LEU A 236 15.17 -17.00 0.39
C LEU A 236 16.58 -17.24 0.90
N SER A 237 17.23 -16.21 1.44
CA SER A 237 18.61 -16.29 1.94
C SER A 237 18.82 -15.47 3.21
N GLU A 238 19.20 -16.15 4.29
CA GLU A 238 19.65 -15.53 5.55
C GLU A 238 20.97 -14.80 5.35
N ASP A 239 21.90 -15.41 4.61
CA ASP A 239 23.23 -14.85 4.35
C ASP A 239 23.13 -13.55 3.57
N ALA A 240 22.22 -13.47 2.60
CA ALA A 240 22.00 -12.24 1.85
C ALA A 240 21.37 -11.15 2.72
N HIS A 241 20.42 -11.49 3.61
CA HIS A 241 19.89 -10.52 4.57
C HIS A 241 21.00 -9.95 5.47
N ARG A 242 21.85 -10.83 6.01
CA ARG A 242 22.99 -10.43 6.84
C ARG A 242 23.95 -9.53 6.08
N ALA A 243 24.27 -9.86 4.84
CA ALA A 243 25.12 -9.04 3.98
C ALA A 243 24.51 -7.64 3.73
N MET A 244 23.18 -7.52 3.54
CA MET A 244 22.50 -6.23 3.40
C MET A 244 22.59 -5.38 4.68
N ILE A 245 22.46 -6.00 5.86
CA ILE A 245 22.62 -5.30 7.14
C ILE A 245 24.07 -4.85 7.35
N ASP A 246 25.03 -5.74 7.13
CA ASP A 246 26.46 -5.44 7.31
C ASP A 246 26.91 -4.32 6.36
N ASP A 247 26.50 -4.38 5.09
CA ASP A 247 26.74 -3.32 4.11
C ASP A 247 26.08 -1.99 4.52
N GLY A 248 24.83 -2.06 4.98
CA GLY A 248 24.11 -0.92 5.51
C GLY A 248 24.84 -0.25 6.67
N ILE A 249 25.30 -1.02 7.66
CA ILE A 249 26.04 -0.51 8.82
C ILE A 249 27.40 0.07 8.40
N ALA A 250 28.10 -0.56 7.46
CA ALA A 250 29.40 -0.10 6.99
C ALA A 250 29.32 1.28 6.30
N HIS A 251 28.25 1.53 5.55
CA HIS A 251 28.07 2.79 4.80
C HIS A 251 27.23 3.83 5.55
N ARG A 252 26.36 3.39 6.47
CA ARG A 252 25.41 4.21 7.24
C ARG A 252 25.33 3.68 8.68
N PRO A 253 26.25 4.06 9.58
CA PRO A 253 26.24 3.59 10.97
C PRO A 253 24.92 3.83 11.72
N GLU A 254 24.14 4.83 11.30
CA GLU A 254 22.81 5.12 11.82
C GLU A 254 21.79 3.99 11.60
N VAL A 255 22.07 3.01 10.75
CA VAL A 255 21.23 1.80 10.57
C VAL A 255 20.93 1.12 11.90
N ILE A 256 21.88 1.13 12.85
CA ILE A 256 21.65 0.56 14.19
C ILE A 256 20.55 1.32 14.93
N ASP A 257 20.55 2.64 14.86
CA ASP A 257 19.51 3.48 15.46
C ASP A 257 18.16 3.30 14.73
N GLU A 258 18.19 3.11 13.41
CA GLU A 258 16.98 2.81 12.62
C GLU A 258 16.35 1.46 13.01
N ILE A 259 17.18 0.44 13.28
CA ILE A 259 16.73 -0.87 13.79
C ILE A 259 16.10 -0.69 15.16
N ASN A 260 16.76 0.01 16.08
CA ASN A 260 16.23 0.28 17.42
C ASN A 260 14.89 1.04 17.37
N ALA A 261 14.76 2.01 16.46
CA ALA A 261 13.51 2.74 16.25
C ALA A 261 12.40 1.83 15.70
N ALA A 262 12.72 0.92 14.76
CA ALA A 262 11.78 -0.06 14.24
C ALA A 262 11.32 -1.03 15.34
N GLU A 263 12.21 -1.48 16.23
CA GLU A 263 11.84 -2.33 17.37
C GLU A 263 10.79 -1.67 18.28
N LEU A 264 10.92 -0.37 18.55
CA LEU A 264 9.93 0.38 19.34
C LEU A 264 8.56 0.40 18.67
N VAL A 265 8.51 0.62 17.35
CA VAL A 265 7.27 0.56 16.56
C VAL A 265 6.64 -0.83 16.65
N ILE A 266 7.44 -1.88 16.52
CA ILE A 266 6.98 -3.28 16.55
C ILE A 266 6.43 -3.66 17.93
N ARG A 267 7.12 -3.26 19.00
CA ARG A 267 6.69 -3.52 20.38
C ARG A 267 5.43 -2.75 20.75
N ALA A 268 5.31 -1.49 20.32
CA ALA A 268 4.11 -0.69 20.54
C ALA A 268 2.87 -1.34 19.88
N GLN A 269 3.02 -1.87 18.66
CA GLN A 269 1.96 -2.60 17.97
C GLN A 269 1.59 -3.90 18.68
N ALA A 270 2.57 -4.65 19.20
CA ALA A 270 2.32 -5.89 19.93
C ALA A 270 1.57 -5.65 21.25
N GLY A 271 1.89 -4.56 21.97
CA GLY A 271 1.19 -4.18 23.19
C GLY A 271 -0.28 -3.82 22.95
N ALA A 272 -0.57 -3.12 21.85
CA ALA A 272 -1.95 -2.76 21.48
C ALA A 272 -2.85 -3.94 21.10
N MET A 273 -2.29 -5.13 20.84
CA MET A 273 -3.06 -6.35 20.55
C MET A 273 -3.32 -7.23 21.79
N ALA A 274 -2.72 -6.91 22.94
CA ALA A 274 -2.85 -7.68 24.18
C ALA A 274 -3.95 -7.14 25.12
N ASP A 275 -4.47 -5.93 24.85
CA ASP A 275 -5.55 -5.25 25.57
C ASP A 275 -6.90 -5.40 24.85
#